data_AF-A0A3M6V7B5-F1
#
_entry.id   AF-A0A3M6V7B5-F1
#
_cell.length_a   1.000
_cell.length_b   1.000
_cell.length_c   1.000
_cell.angle_alpha   90.00
_cell.angle_beta   90.00
_cell.angle_gamma   90.00
#
_symmetry.space_group_name_H-M   'P 1'
#
loop_
_entity.id
_entity.type
_entity.pdbx_description
1 polymer ?
#
loop_
_entity_poly.entity_id
_entity_poly.type
_entity_poly.pdbx_seq_one_letter_code
_entity_poly.pdbx_strand_id
1 'polypeptide(L)'
;MLSTKELWVIPIVTTLQDENVRTTFDKELTPRVEELLELIEQSRDEGNTEQELKQSLQLYDVLKQRKQQDADVFEVAFGIARIYDDQLEDSGTATIYYRDALAMLEAISTRPSVEGAYMRVTTLGALAMCYENLYVIFAYCRLVLVNPLSFDAPTSGQSEDATNYFNDAISAYEEHCDQASKVGSSEVDVSDSDISLLLNLNATAAMIHYHFAGNLLAQERWDEAKNVTKIALELAENSSMSTEELEELQHCIHELWLELE
;
A
#
# COMPACT_ATOMS: atom_id res chain seq x y z
N MET A 1 -4.73 -17.93 5.31
CA MET A 1 -3.68 -17.14 4.65
C MET A 1 -4.28 -15.77 4.49
N LEU A 2 -3.93 -14.81 5.35
CA LEU A 2 -4.42 -13.43 5.33
C LEU A 2 -4.39 -12.96 3.88
N SER A 3 -5.56 -12.70 3.30
CA SER A 3 -5.64 -12.16 1.95
C SER A 3 -5.14 -10.73 2.01
N THR A 4 -3.85 -10.54 1.77
CA THR A 4 -3.21 -9.22 1.68
C THR A 4 -3.98 -8.30 0.74
N LYS A 5 -4.75 -8.85 -0.20
CA LYS A 5 -5.58 -8.13 -1.16
C LYS A 5 -6.64 -7.21 -0.53
N GLU A 6 -7.13 -7.49 0.68
CA GLU A 6 -8.21 -6.72 1.33
C GLU A 6 -7.72 -5.58 2.25
N LEU A 7 -6.45 -5.63 2.69
CA LEU A 7 -5.90 -4.69 3.69
C LEU A 7 -5.38 -3.36 3.13
N TRP A 8 -5.40 -3.20 1.79
CA TRP A 8 -4.76 -2.08 1.09
C TRP A 8 -5.74 -1.28 0.22
N VAL A 9 -7.01 -1.21 0.61
CA VAL A 9 -8.01 -0.49 -0.18
C VAL A 9 -7.81 1.01 0.01
N ILE A 10 -7.23 1.67 -0.99
CA ILE A 10 -7.48 3.09 -1.26
C ILE A 10 -8.64 3.13 -2.26
N PRO A 11 -9.85 3.54 -1.85
CA PRO A 11 -10.92 3.75 -2.82
C PRO A 11 -10.49 4.85 -3.79
N ILE A 12 -10.44 4.55 -5.09
CA ILE A 12 -10.17 5.52 -6.19
C ILE A 12 -11.20 6.68 -6.23
N VAL A 13 -12.22 6.64 -5.37
CA VAL A 13 -13.48 7.38 -5.53
C VAL A 13 -13.68 8.47 -4.47
N THR A 14 -12.98 8.43 -3.34
CA THR A 14 -13.40 9.24 -2.17
C THR A 14 -13.07 10.74 -2.27
N THR A 15 -12.07 11.16 -3.05
CA THR A 15 -11.61 12.57 -3.06
C THR A 15 -12.07 13.38 -4.27
N LEU A 16 -12.48 12.74 -5.36
CA LEU A 16 -12.90 13.40 -6.61
C LEU A 16 -14.25 14.14 -6.54
N GLN A 17 -14.97 14.06 -5.41
CA GLN A 17 -16.30 14.65 -5.23
C GLN A 17 -16.30 16.03 -4.54
N ASP A 18 -15.16 16.58 -4.12
CA ASP A 18 -15.14 17.88 -3.45
C ASP A 18 -15.18 19.06 -4.46
N GLU A 19 -16.38 19.62 -4.68
CA GLU A 19 -16.71 20.56 -5.75
C GLU A 19 -16.01 21.94 -5.69
N ASN A 20 -15.23 22.24 -4.64
CA ASN A 20 -14.93 23.63 -4.27
C ASN A 20 -13.69 24.28 -4.91
N VAL A 21 -12.98 23.62 -5.84
CA VAL A 21 -11.80 24.22 -6.50
C VAL A 21 -11.83 24.01 -8.02
N ARG A 22 -12.85 24.51 -8.73
CA ARG A 22 -12.90 24.44 -10.20
C ARG A 22 -12.45 25.75 -10.86
N THR A 23 -11.33 25.72 -11.59
CA THR A 23 -10.91 26.81 -12.49
C THR A 23 -11.43 26.56 -13.91
N THR A 24 -11.31 27.56 -14.79
CA THR A 24 -11.99 27.58 -16.11
C THR A 24 -11.54 26.49 -17.09
N PHE A 25 -10.41 25.82 -16.82
CA PHE A 25 -9.93 24.64 -17.56
C PHE A 25 -10.64 23.34 -17.15
N ASP A 26 -11.21 23.28 -15.94
CA ASP A 26 -11.89 22.09 -15.43
C ASP A 26 -13.19 21.81 -16.19
N LYS A 27 -13.98 22.84 -16.51
CA LYS A 27 -15.37 22.68 -16.98
C LYS A 27 -15.59 21.78 -18.20
N GLU A 28 -14.58 21.58 -19.04
CA GLU A 28 -14.68 20.73 -20.24
C GLU A 28 -14.12 19.31 -20.00
N LEU A 29 -13.18 19.17 -19.07
CA LEU A 29 -12.61 17.88 -18.65
C LEU A 29 -13.47 17.21 -17.57
N THR A 30 -14.22 17.97 -16.78
CA THR A 30 -15.03 17.46 -15.69
C THR A 30 -16.06 16.41 -16.13
N PRO A 31 -16.90 16.65 -17.16
CA PRO A 31 -17.94 15.68 -17.53
C PRO A 31 -17.34 14.35 -17.99
N ARG A 32 -16.17 14.41 -18.65
CA ARG A 32 -15.46 13.22 -19.11
C ARG A 32 -14.80 12.46 -17.95
N VAL A 33 -14.31 13.17 -16.94
CA VAL A 33 -13.76 12.55 -15.72
C VAL A 33 -14.87 11.87 -14.93
N GLU A 34 -16.01 12.56 -14.73
CA GLU A 34 -17.19 12.01 -14.06
C GLU A 34 -17.70 10.75 -14.78
N GLU A 35 -17.85 10.79 -16.11
CA GLU A 35 -18.25 9.63 -16.92
C GLU A 35 -17.25 8.46 -16.77
N LEU A 36 -15.95 8.73 -16.80
CA LEU A 36 -14.93 7.68 -16.65
C LEU A 36 -14.95 7.05 -15.26
N LEU A 37 -15.22 7.81 -14.20
CA LEU A 37 -15.34 7.29 -12.84
C LEU A 37 -16.55 6.36 -12.70
N GLU A 38 -17.72 6.78 -13.18
CA GLU A 38 -18.93 5.94 -13.19
C GLU A 38 -18.69 4.63 -13.94
N LEU A 39 -18.01 4.71 -15.09
CA LEU A 39 -17.65 3.55 -15.88
C LEU A 39 -16.66 2.60 -15.18
N ILE A 40 -15.68 3.14 -14.45
CA ILE A 40 -14.73 2.36 -13.64
C ILE A 40 -15.46 1.64 -12.51
N GLU A 41 -16.32 2.33 -11.78
CA GLU A 41 -17.14 1.75 -10.71
C GLU A 41 -18.02 0.63 -11.25
N GLN A 42 -18.71 0.88 -12.38
CA GLN A 42 -19.51 -0.16 -13.03
C GLN A 42 -18.68 -1.38 -13.41
N SER A 43 -17.50 -1.20 -14.01
CA SER A 43 -16.63 -2.32 -14.37
C SER A 43 -16.16 -3.09 -13.13
N ARG A 44 -15.92 -2.42 -12.01
CA ARG A 44 -15.55 -3.05 -10.74
C ARG A 44 -16.70 -3.88 -10.17
N ASP A 45 -17.91 -3.33 -10.15
CA ASP A 45 -19.12 -4.04 -9.71
C ASP A 45 -19.42 -5.26 -10.58
N GLU A 46 -19.12 -5.17 -11.87
CA GLU A 46 -19.23 -6.28 -12.83
C GLU A 46 -18.07 -7.29 -12.77
N GLY A 47 -17.00 -6.99 -12.00
CA GLY A 47 -15.78 -7.81 -11.93
C GLY A 47 -15.00 -7.86 -13.25
N ASN A 48 -15.14 -6.85 -14.10
CA ASN A 48 -14.53 -6.78 -15.43
C ASN A 48 -13.20 -6.01 -15.40
N THR A 49 -12.14 -6.70 -14.96
CA THR A 49 -10.78 -6.17 -14.84
C THR A 49 -10.25 -5.51 -16.11
N GLU A 50 -10.48 -6.11 -17.28
CA GLU A 50 -9.98 -5.58 -18.56
C GLU A 50 -10.57 -4.19 -18.84
N GLN A 51 -11.87 -4.05 -18.56
CA GLN A 51 -12.57 -2.79 -18.79
C GLN A 51 -12.25 -1.75 -17.70
N GLU A 52 -12.16 -2.16 -16.44
CA GLU A 52 -11.70 -1.31 -15.33
C GLU A 52 -10.32 -0.71 -15.65
N LEU A 53 -9.37 -1.53 -16.08
CA LEU A 53 -8.03 -1.09 -16.47
C LEU A 53 -8.07 -0.11 -17.64
N LYS A 54 -8.82 -0.45 -18.70
CA LYS A 54 -8.92 0.37 -19.89
C LYS A 54 -9.50 1.75 -19.59
N GLN A 55 -10.49 1.84 -18.71
CA GLN A 55 -11.10 3.11 -18.31
C GLN A 55 -10.16 3.88 -17.36
N SER A 56 -9.49 3.19 -16.44
CA SER A 56 -8.49 3.78 -15.54
C SER A 56 -7.32 4.40 -16.29
N LEU A 57 -6.78 3.73 -17.32
CA LEU A 57 -5.73 4.28 -18.19
C LEU A 57 -6.21 5.53 -18.96
N GLN A 58 -7.45 5.53 -19.44
CA GLN A 58 -8.02 6.72 -20.09
C GLN A 58 -8.18 7.88 -19.11
N LEU A 59 -8.62 7.60 -17.89
CA LEU A 59 -8.74 8.61 -16.85
C LEU A 59 -7.35 9.17 -16.49
N TYR A 60 -6.35 8.30 -16.37
CA TYR A 60 -4.97 8.70 -16.12
C TYR A 60 -4.42 9.65 -17.19
N ASP A 61 -4.64 9.35 -18.46
CA ASP A 61 -4.24 10.21 -19.58
C ASP A 61 -4.94 11.56 -19.56
N VAL A 62 -6.22 11.60 -19.17
CA VAL A 62 -7.01 12.83 -19.03
C VAL A 62 -6.49 13.67 -17.85
N LEU A 63 -6.21 13.04 -16.72
CA LEU A 63 -5.72 13.72 -15.52
C LEU A 63 -4.28 14.22 -15.71
N LYS A 64 -3.38 13.45 -16.33
CA LYS A 64 -2.01 13.89 -16.64
C LYS A 64 -1.94 15.09 -17.59
N GLN A 65 -2.98 15.35 -18.38
CA GLN A 65 -3.05 16.55 -19.21
C GLN A 65 -3.33 17.82 -18.39
N ARG A 66 -3.87 17.68 -17.16
CA ARG A 66 -3.93 18.78 -16.20
C ARG A 66 -2.50 19.10 -15.81
N LYS A 67 -2.10 20.37 -15.90
CA LYS A 67 -0.75 20.82 -15.48
C LYS A 67 -0.52 20.76 -13.96
N GLN A 68 -1.52 20.28 -13.24
CA GLN A 68 -1.54 20.18 -11.79
C GLN A 68 -1.38 18.69 -11.45
N GLN A 69 -0.33 18.38 -10.69
CA GLN A 69 -0.27 17.11 -9.98
C GLN A 69 -1.07 17.31 -8.70
N ASP A 70 -2.12 16.53 -8.55
CA ASP A 70 -3.02 16.54 -7.41
C ASP A 70 -3.30 15.10 -6.96
N ALA A 71 -4.03 14.97 -5.85
CA ALA A 71 -4.36 13.68 -5.24
C ALA A 71 -5.07 12.75 -6.24
N ASP A 72 -5.87 13.30 -7.15
CA ASP A 72 -6.59 12.54 -8.19
C ASP A 72 -5.64 11.74 -9.11
N VAL A 73 -4.56 12.38 -9.58
CA VAL A 73 -3.58 11.72 -10.46
C VAL A 73 -2.87 10.60 -9.69
N PHE A 74 -2.58 10.82 -8.40
CA PHE A 74 -2.02 9.81 -7.52
C PHE A 74 -2.96 8.61 -7.35
N GLU A 75 -4.22 8.84 -6.99
CA GLU A 75 -5.20 7.78 -6.73
C GLU A 75 -5.42 6.90 -7.96
N VAL A 76 -5.48 7.51 -9.14
CA VAL A 76 -5.64 6.75 -10.39
C VAL A 76 -4.37 5.97 -10.73
N ALA A 77 -3.18 6.54 -10.55
CA ALA A 77 -1.91 5.82 -10.75
C ALA A 77 -1.79 4.62 -9.80
N PHE A 78 -2.08 4.84 -8.51
CA PHE A 78 -2.07 3.80 -7.50
C PHE A 78 -3.12 2.71 -7.80
N GLY A 79 -4.32 3.08 -8.22
CA GLY A 79 -5.37 2.15 -8.64
C GLY A 79 -4.97 1.29 -9.83
N ILE A 80 -4.36 1.89 -10.87
CA ILE A 80 -3.83 1.14 -12.02
C ILE A 80 -2.75 0.15 -11.56
N ALA A 81 -1.84 0.59 -10.69
CA ALA A 81 -0.81 -0.27 -10.14
C ALA A 81 -1.40 -1.51 -9.46
N ARG A 82 -2.44 -1.33 -8.63
CA ARG A 82 -3.16 -2.43 -7.99
C ARG A 82 -3.82 -3.38 -8.98
N ILE A 83 -4.42 -2.88 -10.06
CA ILE A 83 -5.03 -3.76 -11.07
C ILE A 83 -3.94 -4.67 -11.67
N TYR A 84 -2.77 -4.12 -11.98
CA TYR A 84 -1.64 -4.91 -12.45
C TYR A 84 -1.12 -5.89 -11.40
N ASP A 85 -0.98 -5.47 -10.15
CA ASP A 85 -0.43 -6.28 -9.07
C ASP A 85 -1.38 -7.40 -8.63
N ASP A 86 -2.62 -7.05 -8.26
CA ASP A 86 -3.57 -7.94 -7.59
C ASP A 86 -4.40 -8.81 -8.55
N GLN A 87 -4.76 -8.23 -9.70
CA GLN A 87 -5.72 -8.84 -10.63
C GLN A 87 -5.04 -9.48 -11.85
N LEU A 88 -3.96 -8.87 -12.34
CA LEU A 88 -3.22 -9.35 -13.52
C LEU A 88 -1.91 -10.05 -13.19
N GLU A 89 -1.46 -10.02 -11.91
CA GLU A 89 -0.21 -10.62 -11.45
C GLU A 89 1.03 -10.15 -12.25
N ASP A 90 1.01 -8.89 -12.71
CA ASP A 90 2.09 -8.22 -13.43
C ASP A 90 2.75 -7.16 -12.53
N SER A 91 3.53 -7.64 -11.54
CA SER A 91 4.25 -6.77 -10.61
C SER A 91 5.29 -5.87 -11.30
N GLY A 92 5.76 -6.26 -12.49
CA GLY A 92 6.69 -5.45 -13.29
C GLY A 92 6.04 -4.15 -13.77
N THR A 93 4.84 -4.26 -14.35
CA THR A 93 4.06 -3.07 -14.74
C THR A 93 3.51 -2.33 -13.52
N ALA A 94 3.06 -3.05 -12.48
CA ALA A 94 2.60 -2.43 -11.24
C ALA A 94 3.67 -1.53 -10.61
N THR A 95 4.93 -1.98 -10.56
CA THR A 95 6.06 -1.19 -10.04
C THR A 95 6.24 0.14 -10.76
N ILE A 96 5.99 0.20 -12.08
CA ILE A 96 6.07 1.45 -12.85
C ILE A 96 5.01 2.43 -12.34
N TYR A 97 3.77 1.99 -12.18
CA TYR A 97 2.67 2.85 -11.74
C TYR A 97 2.77 3.23 -10.25
N TYR A 98 3.22 2.32 -9.37
CA TYR A 98 3.48 2.67 -7.98
C TYR A 98 4.61 3.69 -7.83
N ARG A 99 5.65 3.64 -8.67
CA ARG A 99 6.71 4.66 -8.70
C ARG A 99 6.21 6.01 -9.20
N ASP A 100 5.39 6.00 -10.24
CA ASP A 100 4.72 7.20 -10.74
C ASP A 100 3.87 7.83 -9.62
N ALA A 101 3.09 7.01 -8.89
CA ALA A 101 2.27 7.45 -7.76
C ALA A 101 3.14 8.04 -6.62
N LEU A 102 4.23 7.37 -6.25
CA LEU A 102 5.15 7.86 -5.22
C LEU A 102 5.77 9.23 -5.59
N ALA A 103 6.18 9.40 -6.85
CA ALA A 103 6.73 10.67 -7.32
C ALA A 103 5.71 11.83 -7.25
N MET A 104 4.42 11.53 -7.42
CA MET A 104 3.35 12.53 -7.24
C MET A 104 3.17 12.89 -5.77
N LEU A 105 3.19 11.90 -4.86
CA LEU A 105 3.13 12.17 -3.43
C LEU A 105 4.27 13.08 -2.97
N GLU A 106 5.49 12.87 -3.47
CA GLU A 106 6.63 13.75 -3.17
C GLU A 106 6.43 15.18 -3.67
N ALA A 107 5.72 15.35 -4.80
CA ALA A 107 5.42 16.66 -5.37
C ALA A 107 4.27 17.38 -4.64
N ILE A 108 3.29 16.64 -4.12
CA ILE A 108 2.08 17.17 -3.47
C ILE A 108 2.27 17.35 -1.96
N SER A 109 3.08 16.50 -1.33
CA SER A 109 3.28 16.46 0.12
C SER A 109 4.08 17.66 0.63
N THR A 110 3.36 18.74 0.95
CA THR A 110 3.89 19.94 1.60
C THR A 110 3.39 20.11 3.04
N ARG A 111 2.49 19.23 3.52
CA ARG A 111 1.96 19.24 4.88
C ARG A 111 1.94 17.84 5.51
N PRO A 112 2.26 17.73 6.80
CA PRO A 112 2.08 16.51 7.55
C PRO A 112 0.58 16.31 7.85
N SER A 113 -0.07 15.45 7.06
CA SER A 113 -1.43 14.96 7.32
C SER A 113 -1.41 13.44 7.49
N VAL A 114 -2.38 12.92 8.24
CA VAL A 114 -2.57 11.46 8.40
C VAL A 114 -2.81 10.81 7.04
N GLU A 115 -3.56 11.48 6.17
CA GLU A 115 -3.85 11.02 4.81
C GLU A 115 -2.59 10.94 3.94
N GLY A 116 -1.74 11.96 3.97
CA GLY A 116 -0.47 11.94 3.24
C GLY A 116 0.46 10.84 3.75
N ALA A 117 0.52 10.63 5.07
CA ALA A 117 1.27 9.52 5.66
C ALA A 117 0.71 8.16 5.23
N TYR A 118 -0.61 7.98 5.30
CA TYR A 118 -1.30 6.76 4.85
C TYR A 118 -1.01 6.43 3.38
N MET A 119 -1.17 7.39 2.48
CA MET A 119 -0.88 7.19 1.05
C MET A 119 0.59 6.82 0.81
N ARG A 120 1.52 7.50 1.49
CA ARG A 120 2.97 7.26 1.34
C ARG A 120 3.39 5.89 1.87
N VAL A 121 2.99 5.56 3.09
CA VAL A 121 3.26 4.26 3.73
C VAL A 121 2.67 3.13 2.89
N THR A 122 1.44 3.30 2.41
CA THR A 122 0.76 2.33 1.56
C THR A 122 1.47 2.11 0.23
N THR A 123 1.88 3.19 -0.45
CA THR A 123 2.59 3.10 -1.74
C THR A 123 3.97 2.45 -1.60
N LEU A 124 4.72 2.81 -0.56
CA LEU A 124 6.02 2.21 -0.29
C LEU A 124 5.90 0.73 0.11
N GLY A 125 4.91 0.38 0.93
CA GLY A 125 4.61 -1.01 1.26
C GLY A 125 4.25 -1.85 0.03
N ALA A 126 3.40 -1.31 -0.85
CA ALA A 126 3.04 -1.99 -2.11
C ALA A 126 4.25 -2.17 -3.06
N LEU A 127 5.14 -1.17 -3.15
CA LEU A 127 6.41 -1.31 -3.87
C LEU A 127 7.29 -2.41 -3.27
N ALA A 128 7.43 -2.43 -1.95
CA ALA A 128 8.20 -3.46 -1.26
C ALA A 128 7.66 -4.86 -1.58
N MET A 129 6.33 -5.02 -1.53
CA MET A 129 5.65 -6.26 -1.88
C MET A 129 5.79 -6.62 -3.37
N CYS A 130 5.80 -5.67 -4.31
CA CYS A 130 6.09 -5.98 -5.72
C CYS A 130 7.50 -6.57 -5.91
N TYR A 131 8.48 -6.06 -5.17
CA TYR A 131 9.85 -6.58 -5.15
C TYR A 131 9.97 -7.89 -4.35
N GLU A 132 9.10 -8.11 -3.37
CA GLU A 132 8.97 -9.34 -2.59
C GLU A 132 8.21 -10.44 -3.34
N ASN A 133 7.17 -10.15 -4.13
CA ASN A 133 6.38 -11.10 -4.91
C ASN A 133 7.18 -11.68 -6.09
N LEU A 134 8.18 -10.95 -6.57
CA LEU A 134 9.24 -11.51 -7.41
C LEU A 134 10.09 -12.58 -6.69
N TYR A 135 9.94 -12.73 -5.36
CA TYR A 135 10.78 -13.53 -4.47
C TYR A 135 10.02 -14.57 -3.60
N VAL A 136 8.77 -14.36 -3.17
CA VAL A 136 8.21 -15.04 -1.97
C VAL A 136 7.05 -16.04 -2.20
N ILE A 137 6.62 -16.33 -3.44
CA ILE A 137 5.79 -17.54 -3.66
C ILE A 137 6.59 -18.84 -3.41
N PHE A 138 7.93 -18.78 -3.39
CA PHE A 138 8.78 -19.99 -3.28
C PHE A 138 9.52 -20.19 -1.96
N ALA A 139 9.60 -19.20 -1.07
CA ALA A 139 10.42 -19.31 0.15
C ALA A 139 9.69 -19.96 1.33
N TYR A 140 8.45 -19.55 1.65
CA TYR A 140 7.78 -20.03 2.87
C TYR A 140 6.83 -21.22 2.67
N CYS A 141 6.21 -21.40 1.51
CA CYS A 141 5.47 -22.65 1.24
C CYS A 141 6.38 -23.88 1.04
N ARG A 142 7.70 -23.66 0.81
CA ARG A 142 8.66 -24.75 0.50
C ARG A 142 9.50 -25.23 1.69
N LEU A 143 9.29 -24.68 2.89
CA LEU A 143 9.75 -25.35 4.11
C LEU A 143 8.81 -26.48 4.54
N VAL A 144 7.56 -26.50 4.06
CA VAL A 144 6.58 -27.51 4.48
C VAL A 144 6.31 -28.59 3.42
N LEU A 145 6.45 -28.36 2.11
CA LEU A 145 6.07 -29.38 1.11
C LEU A 145 6.94 -29.39 -0.19
N VAL A 146 7.82 -30.40 -0.30
CA VAL A 146 8.28 -31.09 -1.54
C VAL A 146 9.45 -30.51 -2.38
N ASN A 147 10.52 -31.32 -2.45
CA ASN A 147 11.64 -31.45 -3.43
C ASN A 147 12.43 -30.22 -3.93
N PRO A 148 13.79 -30.25 -3.87
CA PRO A 148 14.66 -29.24 -4.46
C PRO A 148 15.09 -29.67 -5.86
N LEU A 149 14.36 -29.27 -6.90
CA LEU A 149 14.91 -29.28 -8.24
C LEU A 149 14.59 -27.95 -8.92
N SER A 150 15.66 -27.25 -9.28
CA SER A 150 15.72 -26.06 -10.15
C SER A 150 14.99 -24.81 -9.63
N PHE A 151 15.68 -23.96 -8.89
CA PHE A 151 15.34 -22.53 -8.88
C PHE A 151 16.63 -21.70 -8.81
N ASP A 152 16.74 -20.72 -9.71
CA ASP A 152 17.87 -19.80 -9.75
C ASP A 152 17.88 -18.96 -8.47
N ALA A 153 19.05 -18.85 -7.85
CA ALA A 153 19.25 -18.02 -6.67
C ALA A 153 18.84 -16.57 -6.97
N PRO A 154 18.29 -15.82 -5.99
CA PRO A 154 17.92 -14.43 -6.18
C PRO A 154 19.10 -13.63 -6.75
N THR A 155 18.83 -12.77 -7.74
CA THR A 155 19.82 -11.75 -8.10
C THR A 155 19.91 -10.76 -6.95
N SER A 156 21.12 -10.50 -6.47
CA SER A 156 21.36 -9.76 -5.22
C SER A 156 20.69 -8.37 -5.15
N GLY A 157 20.38 -7.75 -6.29
CA GLY A 157 19.76 -6.41 -6.33
C GLY A 157 18.26 -6.38 -5.99
N GLN A 158 17.50 -7.46 -6.20
CA GLN A 158 16.04 -7.44 -5.98
C GLN A 158 15.66 -7.53 -4.49
N SER A 159 16.44 -8.28 -3.71
CA SER A 159 16.30 -8.35 -2.25
C SER A 159 16.67 -7.03 -1.56
N GLU A 160 17.66 -6.32 -2.12
CA GLU A 160 18.07 -4.99 -1.66
C GLU A 160 16.99 -3.95 -1.92
N ASP A 161 16.39 -3.94 -3.12
CA ASP A 161 15.28 -3.03 -3.45
C ASP A 161 14.06 -3.24 -2.52
N ALA A 162 13.66 -4.49 -2.27
CA ALA A 162 12.56 -4.79 -1.33
C ALA A 162 12.87 -4.27 0.08
N THR A 163 14.08 -4.54 0.59
CA THR A 163 14.53 -4.09 1.91
C THR A 163 14.49 -2.57 2.02
N ASN A 164 14.93 -1.86 0.98
CA ASN A 164 14.91 -0.40 0.95
C ASN A 164 13.48 0.14 1.03
N TYR A 165 12.55 -0.39 0.22
CA TYR A 165 11.17 0.06 0.26
C TYR A 165 10.45 -0.25 1.58
N PHE A 166 10.72 -1.40 2.22
CA PHE A 166 10.21 -1.67 3.57
C PHE A 166 10.72 -0.65 4.58
N ASN A 167 12.02 -0.37 4.58
CA ASN A 167 12.61 0.62 5.49
C ASN A 167 12.06 2.03 5.23
N ASP A 168 11.89 2.42 3.97
CA ASP A 168 11.30 3.71 3.61
C ASP A 168 9.85 3.82 4.09
N ALA A 169 9.05 2.75 3.97
CA ALA A 169 7.67 2.70 4.45
C ALA A 169 7.60 2.84 5.97
N ILE A 170 8.43 2.09 6.70
CA ILE A 170 8.53 2.16 8.17
C ILE A 170 8.98 3.55 8.62
N SER A 171 9.99 4.12 7.95
CA SER A 171 10.50 5.46 8.25
C SER A 171 9.43 6.54 8.04
N ALA A 172 8.62 6.42 6.98
CA ALA A 172 7.52 7.35 6.72
C ALA A 172 6.43 7.27 7.81
N TYR A 173 6.16 6.06 8.32
CA TYR A 173 5.24 5.85 9.45
C TYR A 173 5.79 6.48 10.75
N GLU A 174 7.06 6.19 11.09
CA GLU A 174 7.71 6.72 12.28
C GLU A 174 7.81 8.25 12.26
N GLU A 175 8.15 8.84 11.10
CA GLU A 175 8.19 10.30 10.92
C GLU A 175 6.82 10.94 11.24
N HIS A 176 5.73 10.32 10.78
CA HIS A 176 4.38 10.77 11.08
C HIS A 176 4.08 10.69 12.60
N CYS A 177 4.41 9.58 13.26
CA CYS A 177 4.21 9.42 14.71
C CYS A 177 5.01 10.45 15.53
N ASP A 178 6.25 10.73 15.14
CA ASP A 178 7.10 11.74 15.75
C ASP A 178 6.52 13.15 15.61
N GLN A 179 5.98 13.46 14.42
CA GLN A 179 5.34 14.74 14.15
C GLN A 179 4.05 14.90 14.95
N ALA A 180 3.20 13.88 14.99
CA ALA A 180 1.98 13.86 15.80
C ALA A 180 2.30 14.09 17.29
N SER A 181 3.35 13.45 17.81
CA SER A 181 3.80 13.60 19.20
C SER A 181 4.28 15.02 19.54
N LYS A 182 4.84 15.75 18.57
CA LYS A 182 5.30 17.15 18.74
C LYS A 182 4.15 18.16 18.76
N VAL A 183 3.01 17.83 18.16
CA VAL A 183 1.82 18.70 18.06
C VAL A 183 0.94 18.62 19.32
N GLY A 184 1.10 17.59 20.14
CA GLY A 184 0.28 17.23 21.31
C GLY A 184 0.30 18.17 22.55
N SER A 185 0.31 19.50 22.37
CA SER A 185 0.07 20.46 23.47
C SER A 185 -1.03 21.49 23.20
N SER A 186 -1.68 21.43 22.05
CA SER A 186 -2.88 22.20 21.74
C SER A 186 -4.04 21.23 21.59
N GLU A 187 -5.17 21.49 22.24
CA GLU A 187 -6.44 20.78 22.00
C GLU A 187 -6.85 21.01 20.53
N VAL A 188 -6.32 20.16 19.64
CA VAL A 188 -6.78 20.08 18.25
C VAL A 188 -7.93 19.09 18.27
N ASP A 189 -9.11 19.56 17.89
CA ASP A 189 -10.31 18.74 17.68
C ASP A 189 -9.98 17.72 16.56
N VAL A 190 -9.59 16.51 16.95
CA VAL A 190 -9.26 15.43 16.01
C VAL A 190 -10.59 14.91 15.46
N SER A 191 -10.77 14.96 14.15
CA SER A 191 -12.02 14.50 13.54
C SER A 191 -12.15 12.97 13.66
N ASP A 192 -13.38 12.46 13.72
CA ASP A 192 -13.64 11.00 13.68
C ASP A 192 -13.02 10.34 12.42
N SER A 193 -12.93 11.10 11.32
CA SER A 193 -12.27 10.70 10.08
C SER A 193 -10.76 10.52 10.26
N ASP A 194 -10.07 11.43 10.96
CA ASP A 194 -8.64 11.31 11.24
C ASP A 194 -8.37 10.12 12.16
N ILE A 195 -9.24 9.86 13.15
CA ILE A 195 -9.13 8.70 14.03
C ILE A 195 -9.24 7.40 13.22
N SER A 196 -10.23 7.28 12.34
CA SER A 196 -10.37 6.10 11.48
C SER A 196 -9.16 5.90 10.57
N LEU A 197 -8.61 6.98 10.02
CA LEU A 197 -7.46 6.91 9.14
C LEU A 197 -6.17 6.55 9.88
N LEU A 198 -6.01 7.00 11.12
CA LEU A 198 -4.92 6.58 12.00
C LEU A 198 -4.99 5.07 12.31
N LEU A 199 -6.19 4.54 12.58
CA LEU A 199 -6.39 3.11 12.79
C LEU A 199 -6.05 2.30 11.53
N ASN A 200 -6.44 2.77 10.35
CA ASN A 200 -6.05 2.17 9.07
C ASN A 200 -4.54 2.24 8.85
N LEU A 201 -3.90 3.39 9.14
CA LEU A 201 -2.46 3.55 9.06
C LEU A 201 -1.71 2.56 9.96
N ASN A 202 -2.20 2.31 11.17
CA ASN A 202 -1.64 1.28 12.04
C ASN A 202 -1.82 -0.13 11.47
N ALA A 203 -2.96 -0.46 10.85
CA ALA A 203 -3.18 -1.76 10.20
C ALA A 203 -2.22 -1.96 9.03
N THR A 204 -2.07 -0.94 8.18
CA THR A 204 -1.11 -0.89 7.08
C THR A 204 0.33 -1.09 7.59
N ALA A 205 0.72 -0.33 8.61
CA ALA A 205 2.05 -0.44 9.20
C ALA A 205 2.28 -1.83 9.82
N ALA A 206 1.29 -2.42 10.48
CA ALA A 206 1.38 -3.78 11.01
C ALA A 206 1.68 -4.81 9.90
N MET A 207 0.96 -4.73 8.78
CA MET A 207 1.20 -5.62 7.63
C MET A 207 2.57 -5.41 7.00
N ILE A 208 3.03 -4.15 6.87
CA ILE A 208 4.38 -3.84 6.38
C ILE A 208 5.44 -4.50 7.26
N HIS A 209 5.31 -4.40 8.58
CA HIS A 209 6.24 -5.05 9.49
C HIS A 209 6.18 -6.57 9.34
N TYR A 210 4.98 -7.17 9.29
CA TYR A 210 4.85 -8.61 9.10
C TYR A 210 5.53 -9.11 7.80
N HIS A 211 5.30 -8.44 6.68
CA HIS A 211 5.95 -8.76 5.40
C HIS A 211 7.46 -8.51 5.43
N PHE A 212 7.90 -7.42 6.04
CA PHE A 212 9.33 -7.15 6.20
C PHE A 212 10.02 -8.24 7.02
N ALA A 213 9.36 -8.80 8.04
CA ALA A 213 9.88 -9.95 8.76
C ALA A 213 10.07 -11.16 7.84
N GLY A 214 9.12 -11.46 6.95
CA GLY A 214 9.28 -12.49 5.91
C GLY A 214 10.52 -12.25 5.03
N ASN A 215 10.69 -11.01 4.57
CA ASN A 215 11.86 -10.60 3.80
C ASN A 215 13.19 -10.76 4.57
N LEU A 216 13.22 -10.42 5.87
CA LEU A 216 14.37 -10.58 6.75
C LEU A 216 14.73 -12.06 7.00
N LEU A 217 13.72 -12.92 7.18
CA LEU A 217 13.92 -14.37 7.38
C LEU A 217 14.57 -14.99 6.14
N ALA A 218 14.14 -14.58 4.96
CA ALA A 218 14.73 -15.03 3.71
C ALA A 218 16.16 -14.49 3.47
N GLN A 219 16.63 -13.55 4.30
CA GLN A 219 18.02 -13.09 4.39
C GLN A 219 18.77 -13.68 5.60
N GLU A 220 18.18 -14.67 6.30
CA GLU A 220 18.72 -15.27 7.53
C GLU A 220 18.90 -14.26 8.69
N ARG A 221 18.15 -13.15 8.68
CA ARG A 221 18.18 -12.10 9.72
C ARG A 221 17.14 -12.36 10.80
N TRP A 222 17.26 -13.51 11.46
CA TRP A 222 16.26 -14.08 12.39
C TRP A 222 15.92 -13.18 13.59
N ASP A 223 16.93 -12.60 14.25
CA ASP A 223 16.72 -11.73 15.41
C ASP A 223 15.95 -10.44 15.04
N GLU A 224 16.23 -9.90 13.85
CA GLU A 224 15.56 -8.70 13.35
C GLU A 224 14.10 -9.00 12.97
N ALA A 225 13.86 -10.12 12.30
CA ALA A 225 12.50 -10.58 11.99
C ALA A 225 11.67 -10.79 13.27
N LYS A 226 12.26 -11.33 14.34
CA LYS A 226 11.60 -11.49 15.65
C LYS A 226 11.24 -10.15 16.29
N ASN A 227 12.05 -9.11 16.10
CA ASN A 227 11.74 -7.78 16.63
C ASN A 227 10.64 -7.09 15.82
N VAL A 228 10.74 -7.14 14.49
CA VAL A 228 9.75 -6.55 13.58
C VAL A 228 8.37 -7.20 13.74
N THR A 229 8.28 -8.52 13.95
CA THR A 229 7.00 -9.20 14.21
C THR A 229 6.35 -8.79 15.54
N LYS A 230 7.12 -8.42 16.57
CA LYS A 230 6.54 -7.86 17.81
C LYS A 230 5.91 -6.49 17.55
N ILE A 231 6.59 -5.64 16.79
CA ILE A 231 6.08 -4.33 16.40
C ILE A 231 4.80 -4.50 15.57
N ALA A 232 4.78 -5.47 14.65
CA ALA A 232 3.57 -5.79 13.87
C ALA A 232 2.37 -6.10 14.76
N LEU A 233 2.54 -6.90 15.82
CA LEU A 233 1.46 -7.21 16.76
C LEU A 233 1.00 -5.99 17.55
N GLU A 234 1.93 -5.19 18.09
CA GLU A 234 1.60 -3.98 18.84
C GLU A 234 0.80 -2.99 17.98
N LEU A 235 1.17 -2.84 16.70
CA LEU A 235 0.46 -1.99 15.76
C LEU A 235 -0.93 -2.56 15.43
N ALA A 236 -1.01 -3.87 15.18
CA ALA A 236 -2.27 -4.54 14.85
C ALA A 236 -3.31 -4.42 15.98
N GLU A 237 -2.89 -4.57 17.24
CA GLU A 237 -3.75 -4.40 18.42
C GLU A 237 -4.33 -2.99 18.56
N ASN A 238 -3.66 -1.98 17.98
CA ASN A 238 -4.06 -0.57 18.00
C ASN A 238 -4.54 -0.08 16.63
N SER A 239 -5.10 -0.97 15.81
CA SER A 239 -5.48 -0.69 14.42
C SER A 239 -6.97 -0.88 14.15
N SER A 240 -7.36 -0.73 12.88
CA SER A 240 -8.70 -1.05 12.38
C SER A 240 -8.91 -2.53 12.04
N MET A 241 -7.89 -3.38 12.22
CA MET A 241 -8.02 -4.83 11.99
C MET A 241 -9.17 -5.42 12.79
N SER A 242 -9.97 -6.26 12.14
CA SER A 242 -11.00 -7.05 12.81
C SER A 242 -10.39 -8.07 13.76
N THR A 243 -11.20 -8.58 14.69
CA THR A 243 -10.76 -9.63 15.61
C THR A 243 -10.27 -10.88 14.87
N GLU A 244 -10.91 -11.25 13.76
CA GLU A 244 -10.52 -12.40 12.94
C GLU A 244 -9.15 -12.20 12.27
N GLU A 245 -8.93 -11.02 11.66
CA GLU A 245 -7.64 -10.68 11.04
C GLU A 245 -6.50 -10.63 12.07
N LEU A 246 -6.77 -10.05 13.26
CA LEU A 246 -5.80 -9.99 14.35
C LEU A 246 -5.45 -11.39 14.86
N GLU A 247 -6.45 -12.26 15.07
CA GLU A 247 -6.23 -13.65 15.48
C GLU A 247 -5.42 -14.44 14.44
N GLU A 248 -5.70 -14.22 13.15
CA GLU A 248 -4.93 -14.85 12.08
C GLU A 248 -3.48 -14.37 12.05
N LEU A 249 -3.24 -13.06 12.19
CA LEU A 249 -1.88 -12.50 12.27
C LEU A 249 -1.12 -13.03 13.49
N GLN A 250 -1.78 -13.07 14.65
CA GLN A 250 -1.23 -13.65 15.88
C GLN A 250 -0.85 -15.12 15.69
N HIS A 251 -1.70 -15.90 15.03
CA HIS A 251 -1.41 -17.29 14.72
C HIS A 251 -0.20 -17.42 13.79
N CYS A 252 -0.14 -16.65 12.70
CA CYS A 252 0.99 -16.66 11.78
C CYS A 252 2.32 -16.31 12.48
N ILE A 253 2.33 -15.28 13.33
CA ILE A 253 3.53 -14.86 14.06
C ILE A 253 3.91 -15.90 15.13
N HIS A 254 2.93 -16.54 15.78
CA HIS A 254 3.19 -17.60 16.74
C HIS A 254 3.90 -18.79 16.09
N GLU A 255 3.39 -19.29 14.96
CA GLU A 255 4.02 -20.39 14.22
C GLU A 255 5.44 -20.01 13.79
N LEU A 256 5.63 -18.79 13.28
CA LEU A 256 6.94 -18.26 12.92
C LEU A 256 7.90 -18.28 14.13
N TRP A 257 7.48 -17.83 15.31
CA TRP A 257 8.34 -17.86 16.50
C TRP A 257 8.67 -19.26 16.99
N LEU A 258 7.80 -20.25 16.82
CA LEU A 258 8.12 -21.65 17.14
C LEU A 258 9.25 -22.20 16.25
N GLU A 259 9.35 -21.73 15.00
CA GLU A 259 10.45 -22.12 14.10
C GLU A 259 11.79 -21.44 14.44
N LEU A 260 11.76 -20.34 15.20
CA LEU A 260 12.95 -19.59 15.64
C LEU A 260 13.59 -20.11 16.94
N GLU A 261 12.95 -21.07 17.62
CA GLU A 261 13.43 -21.68 18.88
C GLU A 261 14.17 -23.01 18.65
#